data_AF-A0A223KKP0-F1
#
_entry.id   AF-A0A223KKP0-F1
#
_cell.length_a   1.000
_cell.length_b   1.000
_cell.length_c   1.000
_cell.angle_alpha   90.00
_cell.angle_beta   90.00
_cell.angle_gamma   90.00
#
_symmetry.space_group_name_H-M   'P 1'
#
loop_
_entity.id
_entity.type
_entity.pdbx_description
1 polymer ?
#
loop_
_entity_poly.entity_id
_entity_poly.type
_entity_poly.pdbx_seq_one_letter_code
_entity_poly.pdbx_strand_id
1 'polypeptide(L)'
;MLPEQTFSIVFIDQEPELTNEARISNNPTTLFRDKNGKEVNRVEGFMETDEVIQLIKTKKNYTTLPSGAKREKSVESYTIYLLNGDALEAVDIDFTNPTPVKTPRITAINLLFEADLQPLINPFPDSATLELVEFEEDLARVYINHEEKTISEDNAYKMKKCLLQTLHSYGTKKIELVLKRL
;
A
#
# COMPACT_ATOMS: atom_id res chain seq x y z
N MET A 1 -5.81 33.04 12.89
CA MET A 1 -4.97 31.84 12.72
C MET A 1 -5.83 30.80 12.04
N LEU A 2 -5.40 30.28 10.89
CA LEU A 2 -6.01 29.07 10.34
C LEU A 2 -5.62 27.89 11.26
N PRO A 3 -6.51 26.93 11.53
CA PRO A 3 -6.16 25.75 12.31
C PRO A 3 -4.99 25.02 11.65
N GLU A 4 -4.08 24.51 12.47
CA GLU A 4 -2.98 23.67 12.03
C GLU A 4 -3.59 22.42 11.38
N GLN A 5 -3.46 22.30 10.05
CA GLN A 5 -3.98 21.16 9.32
C GLN A 5 -2.90 20.07 9.36
N THR A 6 -3.15 19.01 10.13
CA THR A 6 -2.34 17.80 10.13
C THR A 6 -2.81 16.91 8.99
N PHE A 7 -1.94 16.68 8.01
CA PHE A 7 -2.20 15.79 6.89
C PHE A 7 -1.61 14.41 7.20
N SER A 8 -2.42 13.36 7.13
CA SER A 8 -1.94 11.97 7.17
C SER A 8 -2.10 11.34 5.79
N ILE A 9 -1.05 10.69 5.29
CA ILE A 9 -1.12 9.90 4.06
C ILE A 9 -1.40 8.46 4.47
N VAL A 10 -2.59 8.02 4.09
CA VAL A 10 -3.17 6.70 4.36
C VAL A 10 -2.99 5.87 3.09
N PHE A 11 -2.29 4.74 3.19
CA PHE A 11 -2.14 3.81 2.07
C PHE A 11 -3.03 2.59 2.27
N ILE A 12 -3.91 2.35 1.30
CA ILE A 12 -4.81 1.20 1.21
C ILE A 12 -4.27 0.30 0.09
N ASP A 13 -4.59 -0.99 0.17
CA ASP A 13 -4.19 -1.98 -0.84
C ASP A 13 -4.58 -1.55 -2.27
N GLN A 14 -3.81 -2.04 -3.24
CA GLN A 14 -4.08 -1.74 -4.64
C GLN A 14 -5.30 -2.53 -5.12
N GLU A 15 -6.24 -1.85 -5.80
CA GLU A 15 -7.32 -2.50 -6.55
C GLU A 15 -6.96 -2.58 -8.04
N PRO A 16 -6.41 -3.70 -8.56
CA PRO A 16 -5.83 -3.73 -9.89
C PRO A 16 -6.88 -3.60 -11.00
N GLU A 17 -8.09 -4.13 -10.79
CA GLU A 17 -9.17 -4.04 -11.76
C GLU A 17 -9.60 -2.59 -11.98
N LEU A 18 -9.90 -1.86 -10.89
CA LEU A 18 -10.24 -0.45 -10.96
C LEU A 18 -9.09 0.41 -11.49
N THR A 19 -7.86 0.15 -11.05
CA THR A 19 -6.65 0.87 -11.52
C THR A 19 -6.47 0.73 -13.03
N ASN A 20 -6.63 -0.49 -13.54
CA ASN A 20 -6.51 -0.80 -14.96
C ASN A 20 -7.70 -0.27 -15.78
N GLU A 21 -8.93 -0.39 -15.29
CA GLU A 21 -10.12 0.18 -15.93
C GLU A 21 -9.99 1.70 -16.06
N ALA A 22 -9.54 2.36 -15.00
CA ALA A 22 -9.31 3.79 -14.94
C ALA A 22 -8.06 4.26 -15.69
N ARG A 23 -7.23 3.34 -16.20
CA ARG A 23 -5.96 3.64 -16.89
C ARG A 23 -5.06 4.55 -16.05
N ILE A 24 -4.91 4.23 -14.77
CA ILE A 24 -4.01 4.96 -13.87
C ILE A 24 -2.61 4.38 -14.03
N SER A 25 -1.64 5.23 -14.34
CA SER A 25 -0.22 4.85 -14.45
C SER A 25 0.69 5.55 -13.45
N ASN A 26 0.19 6.59 -12.78
CA ASN A 26 0.94 7.40 -11.81
C ASN A 26 0.25 7.37 -10.44
N ASN A 27 1.02 7.39 -9.35
CA ASN A 27 0.51 7.43 -7.98
C ASN A 27 1.21 8.57 -7.21
N PRO A 28 0.47 9.47 -6.54
CA PRO A 28 -0.99 9.55 -6.45
C PRO A 28 -1.66 9.99 -7.75
N THR A 29 -2.90 9.53 -7.98
CA THR A 29 -3.80 10.06 -9.02
C THR A 29 -5.19 10.25 -8.43
N THR A 30 -5.76 11.44 -8.58
CA THR A 30 -7.16 11.73 -8.21
C THR A 30 -8.02 11.79 -9.47
N LEU A 31 -9.08 10.98 -9.51
CA LEU A 31 -9.97 10.86 -10.65
C LEU A 31 -11.33 11.50 -10.36
N PHE A 32 -11.76 12.45 -11.19
CA PHE A 32 -13.08 13.08 -11.09
C PHE A 32 -14.03 12.42 -12.08
N ARG A 33 -15.14 11.85 -11.58
CA ARG A 33 -16.18 11.19 -12.39
C ARG A 33 -17.52 11.91 -12.27
N ASP A 34 -18.33 11.86 -13.32
CA ASP A 34 -19.72 12.35 -13.28
C ASP A 34 -20.65 11.33 -12.61
N LYS A 35 -21.93 11.70 -12.47
CA LYS A 35 -22.96 10.86 -11.84
C LYS A 35 -23.20 9.50 -12.54
N ASN A 36 -22.74 9.34 -13.78
CA ASN A 36 -22.84 8.10 -14.55
C ASN A 36 -21.53 7.31 -14.53
N GLY A 37 -20.55 7.72 -13.71
CA GLY A 37 -19.24 7.09 -13.61
C GLY A 37 -18.27 7.47 -14.73
N LYS A 38 -18.62 8.40 -15.62
CA LYS A 38 -17.74 8.82 -16.71
C LYS A 38 -16.67 9.77 -16.19
N GLU A 39 -15.40 9.52 -16.52
CA GLU A 39 -14.30 10.42 -16.20
C GLU A 39 -14.52 11.82 -16.82
N VAL A 40 -14.33 12.84 -15.98
CA VAL A 40 -14.50 14.26 -16.32
C VAL A 40 -13.16 14.99 -16.27
N ASN A 41 -12.30 14.61 -15.31
CA ASN A 41 -10.95 15.16 -15.15
C ASN A 41 -10.08 14.20 -14.32
N ARG A 42 -8.76 14.39 -14.36
CA ARG A 42 -7.80 13.71 -13.49
C ARG A 42 -6.68 14.66 -13.08
N VAL A 43 -6.13 14.40 -11.90
CA VAL A 43 -4.92 15.04 -11.39
C VAL A 43 -3.91 13.94 -11.11
N GLU A 44 -2.77 13.99 -11.78
CA GLU A 44 -1.65 13.08 -11.55
C GLU A 44 -0.61 13.78 -10.67
N GLY A 45 -0.12 13.08 -9.65
CA GLY A 45 0.74 13.63 -8.61
C GLY A 45 -0.03 14.39 -7.53
N PHE A 46 0.72 15.07 -6.66
CA PHE A 46 0.17 15.93 -5.64
C PHE A 46 -0.19 17.29 -6.23
N MET A 47 -1.35 17.82 -5.82
CA MET A 47 -1.81 19.15 -6.19
C MET A 47 -2.41 19.82 -4.97
N GLU A 48 -2.17 21.13 -4.83
CA GLU A 48 -2.66 21.90 -3.70
C GLU A 48 -4.19 21.95 -3.67
N THR A 49 -4.76 21.96 -2.47
CA THR A 49 -6.22 21.89 -2.26
C THR A 49 -6.94 23.04 -2.97
N ASP A 50 -6.38 24.25 -2.92
CA ASP A 50 -6.97 25.43 -3.57
C ASP A 50 -6.98 25.30 -5.09
N GLU A 51 -5.95 24.69 -5.68
CA GLU A 51 -5.87 24.42 -7.12
C GLU A 51 -6.91 23.36 -7.53
N VAL A 52 -7.06 22.29 -6.73
CA VAL A 52 -8.10 21.27 -6.94
C VAL A 52 -9.49 21.90 -6.85
N ILE A 53 -9.75 22.76 -5.87
CA ILE A 53 -11.02 23.47 -5.71
C ILE A 53 -11.30 24.36 -6.93
N GLN A 54 -10.30 25.09 -7.43
CA GLN A 54 -10.46 25.90 -8.63
C GLN A 54 -10.74 25.04 -9.87
N LEU A 55 -10.10 23.88 -9.99
CA LEU A 55 -10.30 22.93 -11.08
C LEU A 55 -11.74 22.36 -11.07
N ILE A 56 -12.29 22.05 -9.89
CA ILE A 56 -13.70 21.66 -9.73
C ILE A 56 -14.65 22.81 -10.13
N LYS A 57 -14.32 24.04 -9.74
CA LYS A 57 -15.16 25.23 -9.96
C LYS A 57 -15.16 25.71 -11.41
N THR A 58 -14.06 25.57 -12.14
CA THR A 58 -13.89 26.22 -13.45
C THR A 58 -14.52 25.48 -14.63
N LYS A 59 -14.91 24.21 -14.51
CA LYS A 59 -15.76 23.43 -15.46
C LYS A 59 -15.43 23.56 -16.97
N LYS A 60 -14.29 24.11 -17.36
CA LYS A 60 -13.95 24.44 -18.74
C LYS A 60 -12.60 23.85 -19.09
N ASN A 61 -12.61 23.09 -20.15
CA ASN A 61 -11.49 22.39 -20.80
C ASN A 61 -11.22 21.01 -20.22
N TYR A 62 -12.04 20.08 -20.71
CA TYR A 62 -11.73 18.65 -20.77
C TYR A 62 -10.40 18.49 -21.50
N THR A 63 -9.34 18.15 -20.77
CA THR A 63 -8.12 17.64 -21.40
C THR A 63 -8.47 16.30 -22.04
N THR A 64 -8.22 16.19 -23.34
CA THR A 64 -8.25 14.93 -24.07
C THR A 64 -7.34 13.93 -23.37
N LEU A 65 -7.90 12.74 -23.14
CA LEU A 65 -7.23 11.56 -22.58
C LEU A 65 -5.85 11.35 -23.21
N PRO A 66 -4.78 11.18 -22.42
CA PRO A 66 -3.59 10.50 -22.91
C PRO A 66 -4.02 9.13 -23.46
N SER A 67 -3.63 8.83 -24.70
CA SER A 67 -3.95 7.55 -25.32
C SER A 67 -3.21 6.44 -24.57
N GLY A 68 -3.96 5.60 -23.87
CA GLY A 68 -3.61 4.24 -23.48
C GLY A 68 -2.21 4.03 -22.93
N ALA A 69 -2.04 4.12 -21.60
CA ALA A 69 -0.98 3.36 -20.96
C ALA A 69 -1.19 1.89 -21.34
N LYS A 70 -0.20 1.30 -22.03
CA LYS A 70 -0.20 -0.13 -22.30
C LYS A 70 -0.21 -0.85 -20.96
N ARG A 71 -0.97 -1.96 -20.89
CA ARG A 71 -0.95 -2.92 -19.78
C ARG A 71 0.41 -3.61 -19.76
N GLU A 72 1.44 -2.91 -19.32
CA GLU A 72 2.76 -3.49 -19.16
C GLU A 72 2.83 -4.06 -17.75
N LYS A 73 2.59 -5.37 -17.66
CA LYS A 73 2.94 -6.12 -16.46
C LYS A 73 4.43 -5.93 -16.23
N SER A 74 4.81 -5.57 -15.01
CA SER A 74 6.21 -5.53 -14.63
C SER A 74 6.51 -6.66 -13.64
N VAL A 75 7.67 -7.27 -13.78
CA VAL A 75 8.19 -8.19 -12.77
C VAL A 75 9.09 -7.38 -11.86
N GLU A 76 8.80 -7.45 -10.57
CA GLU A 76 9.48 -6.75 -9.50
C GLU A 76 10.02 -7.78 -8.51
N SER A 77 11.22 -7.56 -7.98
CA SER A 77 11.82 -8.45 -6.99
C SER A 77 11.75 -7.80 -5.60
N TYR A 78 11.26 -8.55 -4.63
CA TYR A 78 11.02 -8.11 -3.26
C TYR A 78 11.71 -9.03 -2.28
N THR A 79 12.42 -8.48 -1.29
CA THR A 79 12.95 -9.26 -0.18
C THR A 79 11.99 -9.19 1.01
N ILE A 80 11.47 -10.32 1.45
CA ILE A 80 10.74 -10.46 2.71
C ILE A 80 11.59 -11.21 3.74
N TYR A 81 11.24 -11.10 5.02
CA TYR A 81 11.95 -11.78 6.09
C TYR A 81 11.03 -12.70 6.91
N LEU A 82 11.35 -13.99 6.90
CA LEU A 82 10.65 -15.04 7.63
C LEU A 82 11.50 -15.56 8.79
N LEU A 83 10.90 -16.30 9.71
CA LEU A 83 11.61 -16.88 10.86
C LEU A 83 12.25 -18.22 10.49
N ASN A 84 13.51 -18.39 10.87
CA ASN A 84 14.20 -19.67 10.92
C ASN A 84 14.62 -19.92 12.38
N GLY A 85 13.76 -20.59 13.15
CA GLY A 85 13.85 -20.59 14.61
C GLY A 85 13.67 -19.17 15.16
N ASP A 86 14.67 -18.64 15.85
CA ASP A 86 14.68 -17.27 16.39
C ASP A 86 15.36 -16.24 15.46
N ALA A 87 15.98 -16.70 14.37
CA ALA A 87 16.65 -15.84 13.40
C ALA A 87 15.69 -15.38 12.30
N LEU A 88 16.01 -14.25 11.66
CA LEU A 88 15.33 -13.79 10.45
C LEU A 88 16.14 -14.21 9.22
N GLU A 89 15.46 -14.79 8.24
CA GLU A 89 16.04 -15.22 6.97
C GLU A 89 15.42 -14.41 5.83
N ALA A 90 16.27 -13.88 4.95
CA ALA A 90 15.85 -13.11 3.79
C ALA A 90 15.39 -14.05 2.68
N VAL A 91 14.25 -13.74 2.07
CA VAL A 91 13.68 -14.48 0.94
C VAL A 91 13.36 -13.50 -0.17
N ASP A 92 13.93 -13.71 -1.35
CA ASP A 92 13.60 -12.95 -2.54
C ASP A 92 12.39 -13.58 -3.26
N ILE A 93 11.39 -12.74 -3.53
CA ILE A 93 10.14 -13.09 -4.19
C ILE A 93 9.99 -12.25 -5.45
N ASP A 94 9.77 -12.93 -6.57
CA ASP A 94 9.38 -12.28 -7.81
C ASP A 94 7.87 -12.05 -7.82
N PHE A 95 7.46 -10.79 -7.89
CA PHE A 95 6.07 -10.37 -7.98
C PHE A 95 5.77 -9.83 -9.36
N THR A 96 4.71 -10.36 -9.98
CA THR A 96 4.21 -9.83 -11.25
C THR A 96 3.15 -8.77 -10.96
N ASN A 97 3.54 -7.49 -11.04
CA ASN A 97 2.62 -6.38 -10.85
C ASN A 97 1.60 -6.33 -12.01
N PRO A 98 0.29 -6.49 -11.74
CA PRO A 98 -0.75 -6.48 -12.77
C PRO A 98 -1.06 -5.07 -13.28
N THR A 99 -0.44 -4.04 -12.72
CA THR A 99 -0.64 -2.63 -13.08
C THR A 99 0.70 -1.94 -13.37
N PRO A 100 0.69 -0.79 -14.07
CA PRO A 100 1.88 0.07 -14.18
C PRO A 100 2.20 0.84 -12.88
N VAL A 101 1.30 0.85 -11.89
CA VAL A 101 1.49 1.59 -10.63
C VAL A 101 2.25 0.73 -9.64
N LYS A 102 3.35 1.26 -9.11
CA LYS A 102 4.16 0.57 -8.09
C LYS A 102 3.81 1.05 -6.69
N THR A 103 3.58 0.10 -5.80
CA THR A 103 3.31 0.34 -4.37
C THR A 103 4.24 -0.52 -3.51
N PRO A 104 5.58 -0.34 -3.63
CA PRO A 104 6.54 -1.36 -3.19
C PRO A 104 6.45 -1.72 -1.71
N ARG A 105 6.18 -0.72 -0.86
CA ARG A 105 6.02 -0.95 0.59
C ARG A 105 4.78 -1.80 0.90
N ILE A 106 3.66 -1.53 0.23
CA ILE A 106 2.39 -2.25 0.40
C ILE A 106 2.53 -3.66 -0.13
N THR A 107 3.09 -3.80 -1.34
CA THR A 107 3.34 -5.09 -1.97
C THR A 107 4.24 -5.97 -1.10
N ALA A 108 5.32 -5.43 -0.54
CA ALA A 108 6.19 -6.19 0.37
C ALA A 108 5.46 -6.67 1.64
N ILE A 109 4.53 -5.87 2.20
CA ILE A 109 3.72 -6.26 3.35
C ILE A 109 2.77 -7.40 2.98
N ASN A 110 2.04 -7.28 1.87
CA ASN A 110 1.10 -8.31 1.43
C ASN A 110 1.83 -9.62 1.09
N LEU A 111 2.96 -9.54 0.38
CA LEU A 111 3.81 -10.71 0.12
C LEU A 111 4.29 -11.38 1.41
N LEU A 112 4.62 -10.60 2.45
CA LEU A 112 4.96 -11.14 3.76
C LEU A 112 3.76 -11.84 4.41
N PHE A 113 2.54 -11.30 4.30
CA PHE A 113 1.35 -11.93 4.88
C PHE A 113 0.98 -13.24 4.17
N GLU A 114 1.15 -13.29 2.85
CA GLU A 114 0.83 -14.45 2.01
C GLU A 114 1.92 -15.53 1.97
N ALA A 115 3.10 -15.27 2.53
CA ALA A 115 4.25 -16.17 2.42
C ALA A 115 4.03 -17.48 3.18
N ASP A 116 4.06 -18.60 2.43
CA ASP A 116 4.14 -19.96 2.96
C ASP A 116 5.33 -20.68 2.31
N LEU A 117 6.49 -20.63 2.98
CA LEU A 117 7.75 -21.15 2.45
C LEU A 117 8.44 -22.05 3.49
N GLN A 118 8.05 -23.31 3.51
CA GLN A 118 8.66 -24.30 4.40
C GLN A 118 10.17 -24.48 4.10
N PRO A 119 11.03 -24.59 5.13
CA PRO A 119 10.73 -24.72 6.56
C PRO A 119 10.65 -23.39 7.34
N LEU A 120 10.60 -22.24 6.66
CA LEU A 120 10.55 -20.93 7.30
C LEU A 120 9.14 -20.65 7.84
N ILE A 121 9.08 -19.95 8.97
CA ILE A 121 7.84 -19.69 9.69
C ILE A 121 7.41 -18.25 9.44
N ASN A 122 6.20 -18.08 8.94
CA ASN A 122 5.50 -16.81 8.90
C ASN A 122 4.73 -16.61 10.22
N PRO A 123 5.03 -15.57 11.03
CA PRO A 123 4.33 -15.35 12.29
C PRO A 123 2.95 -14.70 12.12
N PHE A 124 2.58 -14.28 10.90
CA PHE A 124 1.24 -13.75 10.62
C PHE A 124 0.23 -14.89 10.53
N PRO A 125 -0.98 -14.74 11.12
CA PRO A 125 -2.02 -15.72 10.92
C PRO A 125 -2.49 -15.73 9.46
N ASP A 126 -2.95 -16.87 8.95
CA ASP A 126 -3.43 -17.00 7.56
C ASP A 126 -4.60 -16.05 7.22
N SER A 127 -5.32 -15.58 8.23
CA SER A 127 -6.41 -14.60 8.10
C SER A 127 -5.94 -13.14 8.10
N ALA A 128 -4.64 -12.88 8.24
CA ALA A 128 -4.09 -11.54 8.30
C ALA A 128 -4.31 -10.80 6.98
N THR A 129 -4.97 -9.65 7.03
CA THR A 129 -5.13 -8.75 5.89
C THR A 129 -4.74 -7.34 6.26
N LEU A 130 -4.11 -6.63 5.32
CA LEU A 130 -3.74 -5.23 5.52
C LEU A 130 -4.99 -4.35 5.43
N GLU A 131 -5.32 -3.65 6.50
CA GLU A 131 -6.39 -2.64 6.47
C GLU A 131 -5.85 -1.30 6.00
N LEU A 132 -4.72 -0.89 6.59
CA LEU A 132 -4.11 0.41 6.42
C LEU A 132 -2.63 0.35 6.80
N VAL A 133 -1.81 1.13 6.09
CA VAL A 133 -0.51 1.55 6.61
C VAL A 133 -0.31 3.06 6.46
N GLU A 134 0.28 3.64 7.50
CA GLU A 134 0.69 5.05 7.55
C GLU A 134 2.21 5.12 7.63
N PHE A 135 2.82 6.02 6.88
CA PHE A 135 4.26 6.27 6.95
C PHE A 135 4.51 7.71 7.42
N GLU A 136 5.22 7.84 8.54
CA GLU A 136 5.68 9.12 9.11
C GLU A 136 7.19 9.04 9.30
N GLU A 137 7.95 9.73 8.43
CA GLU A 137 9.42 9.69 8.43
C GLU A 137 10.00 8.25 8.40
N ASP A 138 10.53 7.77 9.53
CA ASP A 138 11.13 6.45 9.72
C ASP A 138 10.19 5.44 10.41
N LEU A 139 8.96 5.84 10.73
CA LEU A 139 7.94 5.04 11.37
C LEU A 139 6.91 4.56 10.33
N ALA A 140 6.59 3.27 10.35
CA ALA A 140 5.40 2.73 9.71
C ALA A 140 4.41 2.24 10.77
N ARG A 141 3.16 2.73 10.72
CA ARG A 141 2.05 2.19 11.50
C ARG A 141 1.24 1.26 10.63
N VAL A 142 1.25 -0.04 10.95
CA VAL A 142 0.61 -1.08 10.15
C VAL A 142 -0.62 -1.59 10.90
N TYR A 143 -1.80 -1.44 10.30
CA TYR A 143 -3.08 -1.88 10.84
C TYR A 143 -3.48 -3.17 10.11
N ILE A 144 -3.63 -4.25 10.88
CA ILE A 144 -3.92 -5.58 10.35
C ILE A 144 -5.23 -6.08 10.92
N ASN A 145 -6.08 -6.60 10.04
CA ASN A 145 -7.26 -7.36 10.41
C ASN A 145 -6.91 -8.85 10.54
N HIS A 146 -7.46 -9.53 11.54
CA HIS A 146 -7.32 -10.98 11.72
C HIS A 146 -8.57 -11.62 12.34
N GLU A 147 -8.77 -12.91 12.11
CA GLU A 147 -9.89 -13.67 12.70
C GLU A 147 -9.54 -14.31 14.05
N GLU A 148 -8.25 -14.47 14.36
CA GLU A 148 -7.81 -15.14 15.58
C GLU A 148 -8.35 -14.47 16.85
N LYS A 149 -8.72 -15.28 17.84
CA LYS A 149 -9.28 -14.78 19.10
C LYS A 149 -8.26 -13.98 19.91
N THR A 150 -7.01 -14.42 19.91
CA THR A 150 -5.90 -13.83 20.68
C THR A 150 -4.58 -14.10 19.97
N ILE A 151 -3.82 -13.05 19.70
CA ILE A 151 -2.42 -13.14 19.28
C ILE A 151 -1.55 -12.93 20.53
N SER A 152 -0.61 -13.84 20.79
CA SER A 152 0.29 -13.73 21.95
C SER A 152 1.27 -12.57 21.79
N GLU A 153 1.77 -12.02 22.90
CA GLU A 153 2.78 -10.94 22.86
C GLU A 153 4.06 -11.37 22.13
N ASP A 154 4.49 -12.62 22.33
CA ASP A 154 5.64 -13.20 21.62
C ASP A 154 5.40 -13.26 20.11
N ASN A 155 4.22 -13.67 19.67
CA ASN A 155 3.89 -13.72 18.25
C ASN A 155 3.77 -12.32 17.65
N ALA A 156 3.14 -11.37 18.35
CA ALA A 156 3.08 -9.97 17.93
C ALA A 156 4.48 -9.34 17.83
N TYR A 157 5.40 -9.69 18.73
CA TYR A 157 6.79 -9.27 18.65
C TYR A 157 7.51 -9.84 17.42
N LYS A 158 7.30 -11.13 17.11
CA LYS A 158 7.82 -11.77 15.90
C LYS A 158 7.28 -11.15 14.62
N MET A 159 5.96 -10.92 14.54
CA MET A 159 5.31 -10.18 13.44
C MET A 159 5.98 -8.82 13.21
N LYS A 160 6.17 -8.05 14.30
CA LYS A 160 6.82 -6.73 14.26
C LYS A 160 8.27 -6.81 13.74
N LYS A 161 9.03 -7.83 14.13
CA LYS A 161 10.40 -8.06 13.65
C LYS A 161 10.44 -8.35 12.14
N CYS A 162 9.59 -9.27 11.67
CA CYS A 162 9.49 -9.61 10.24
C CYS A 162 9.10 -8.38 9.40
N LEU A 163 8.10 -7.60 9.85
CA LEU A 163 7.70 -6.35 9.20
C LEU A 163 8.82 -5.33 9.16
N LEU A 164 9.49 -5.08 10.29
CA LEU A 164 10.55 -4.08 10.38
C LEU A 164 11.69 -4.40 9.42
N GLN A 165 12.13 -5.66 9.40
CA GLN A 165 13.24 -6.07 8.56
C GLN A 165 12.86 -6.06 7.07
N THR A 166 11.64 -6.49 6.73
CA THR A 166 11.08 -6.42 5.36
C THR A 166 10.98 -4.97 4.88
N LEU A 167 10.57 -4.05 5.75
CA LEU A 167 10.39 -2.64 5.40
C LEU A 167 11.65 -1.79 5.51
N HIS A 168 12.76 -2.37 5.99
CA HIS A 168 13.99 -1.65 6.26
C HIS A 168 14.62 -1.05 5.00
N SER A 169 14.62 -1.79 3.89
CA SER A 169 15.14 -1.34 2.59
C SER A 169 14.38 -0.14 2.02
N TYR A 170 13.16 0.12 2.50
CA TYR A 170 12.34 1.27 2.09
C TYR A 170 12.45 2.47 3.03
N GLY A 171 13.40 2.46 3.96
CA GLY A 171 13.69 3.56 4.89
C GLY A 171 13.02 3.45 6.26
N THR A 172 12.30 2.36 6.53
CA THR A 172 11.60 2.16 7.82
C THR A 172 12.58 1.71 8.90
N LYS A 173 12.55 2.38 10.06
CA LYS A 173 13.36 2.04 11.23
C LYS A 173 12.51 1.66 12.44
N LYS A 174 11.22 2.00 12.44
CA LYS A 174 10.28 1.70 13.51
C LYS A 174 8.98 1.16 12.93
N ILE A 175 8.40 0.19 13.62
CA ILE A 175 7.07 -0.34 13.32
C ILE A 175 6.18 -0.11 14.53
N GLU A 176 4.97 0.36 14.30
CA GLU A 176 3.85 0.22 15.22
C GLU A 176 2.85 -0.73 14.59
N LEU A 177 2.54 -1.82 15.29
CA LEU A 177 1.62 -2.85 14.82
C LEU A 177 0.31 -2.72 15.58
N VAL A 178 -0.78 -2.50 14.85
CA VAL A 178 -2.13 -2.39 15.41
C VAL A 178 -2.94 -3.58 14.93
N LEU A 179 -3.34 -4.44 15.86
CA LEU A 179 -4.08 -5.67 15.58
C LEU A 179 -5.58 -5.41 15.81
N LYS A 180 -6.38 -5.61 14.77
CA LYS A 180 -7.84 -5.49 14.80
C LYS A 180 -8.47 -6.85 14.51
N ARG A 181 -9.40 -7.24 15.38
CA ARG A 181 -10.13 -8.49 15.23
C ARG A 181 -11.41 -8.25 14.43
N LEU A 182 -11.66 -9.09 13.44
CA LEU A 182 -12.90 -9.14 12.65
C LEU A 182 -14.03 -9.89 13.39
#